data_AF-T2JW44-F1
#
_entry.id   AF-T2JW44-F1
#
_cell.length_a   1.000
_cell.length_b   1.000
_cell.length_c   1.000
_cell.angle_alpha   90.00
_cell.angle_beta   90.00
_cell.angle_gamma   90.00
#
_symmetry.space_group_name_H-M   'P 1'
#
loop_
_entity.id
_entity.type
_entity.pdbx_description
1 polymer ?
#
loop_
_entity_poly.entity_id
_entity_poly.type
_entity_poly.pdbx_seq_one_letter_code
_entity_poly.pdbx_strand_id
1 'polypeptide(L)'
;MPHLATITNPKGERHTSYFGFNCYEEAKAFSQYLTENNLCSRAIIRRSQRLSLCNYEIKSWGVGSAILVRILNQQDLPLINFVNQEQQVS
;
A
#
# COMPACT_ATOMS: atom_id res chain seq x y z
N MET A 1 6.98 5.55 9.23
CA MET A 1 5.97 4.47 9.31
C MET A 1 5.05 4.57 8.10
N PRO A 2 4.63 3.46 7.47
CA PRO A 2 3.60 3.51 6.44
C PRO A 2 2.29 4.01 7.08
N HIS A 3 1.73 5.09 6.53
CA HIS A 3 0.44 5.59 6.97
C HIS A 3 -0.66 4.71 6.37
N LEU A 4 -1.48 4.10 7.23
CA LEU A 4 -2.57 3.20 6.83
C LEU A 4 -3.90 3.75 7.31
N ALA A 5 -4.89 3.81 6.42
CA ALA A 5 -6.27 4.01 6.80
C ALA A 5 -7.18 3.00 6.10
N THR A 6 -8.33 2.70 6.70
CA THR A 6 -9.35 1.86 6.08
C THR A 6 -10.72 2.52 6.16
N ILE A 7 -11.59 2.22 5.20
CA ILE A 7 -13.02 2.52 5.27
C ILE A 7 -13.74 1.19 5.43
N THR A 8 -14.48 1.06 6.52
CA THR A 8 -15.39 -0.05 6.80
C THR A 8 -16.83 0.40 6.56
N ASN A 9 -17.68 -0.50 6.10
CA ASN A 9 -19.11 -0.26 6.03
C ASN A 9 -19.76 -0.43 7.43
N PRO A 10 -21.04 -0.06 7.62
CA PRO A 10 -21.74 -0.24 8.90
C PRO A 10 -21.83 -1.70 9.39
N LYS A 11 -21.61 -2.68 8.52
CA LYS A 11 -21.56 -4.11 8.88
C LYS A 11 -20.17 -4.57 9.35
N GLY A 12 -19.18 -3.66 9.38
CA GLY A 12 -17.80 -3.94 9.76
C GLY A 12 -16.93 -4.49 8.62
N GLU A 13 -17.46 -4.62 7.40
CA GLU A 13 -16.70 -5.12 6.26
C GLU A 13 -15.82 -4.02 5.67
N ARG A 14 -14.55 -4.35 5.40
CA ARG A 14 -13.60 -3.40 4.81
C ARG A 14 -13.91 -3.18 3.34
N HIS A 15 -14.27 -1.96 2.99
CA HIS A 15 -14.57 -1.56 1.63
C HIS A 15 -13.32 -1.06 0.90
N THR A 16 -12.44 -0.33 1.59
CA THR A 16 -11.26 0.29 0.97
C THR A 16 -10.11 0.42 1.97
N SER A 17 -8.87 0.22 1.51
CA SER A 17 -7.64 0.50 2.26
C SER A 17 -6.84 1.60 1.56
N TYR A 18 -6.18 2.43 2.34
CA TYR A 18 -5.34 3.53 1.90
C TYR A 18 -3.92 3.32 2.45
N PHE A 19 -2.94 3.30 1.56
CA PHE A 19 -1.53 3.18 1.90
C PHE A 19 -0.79 4.44 1.49
N GLY A 20 -0.16 5.13 2.44
CA GLY A 20 0.50 6.42 2.23
C GLY A 20 2.00 6.29 1.99
N PHE A 21 2.50 7.06 1.03
CA PHE A 21 3.90 7.10 0.60
C PHE A 21 4.36 8.54 0.33
N ASN A 22 5.64 8.83 0.60
CA ASN A 22 6.24 10.12 0.28
C ASN A 22 6.84 10.17 -1.13
N CYS A 23 7.24 9.00 -1.64
CA CYS A 23 7.83 8.78 -2.96
C CYS A 23 6.83 8.09 -3.89
N TYR A 24 6.77 8.51 -5.16
CA TYR A 24 5.84 7.93 -6.13
C TYR A 24 6.29 6.52 -6.55
N GLU A 25 7.60 6.31 -6.64
CA GLU A 25 8.25 5.07 -7.03
C GLU A 25 7.96 3.97 -6.00
N GLU A 26 8.02 4.29 -4.70
CA GLU A 26 7.58 3.38 -3.62
C GLU A 26 6.09 3.03 -3.74
N ALA A 27 5.24 4.02 -4.02
CA ALA A 27 3.81 3.79 -4.22
C ALA A 27 3.55 2.91 -5.44
N LYS A 28 4.32 3.10 -6.52
CA LYS A 28 4.23 2.30 -7.75
C LYS A 28 4.64 0.86 -7.49
N ALA A 29 5.78 0.63 -6.85
CA ALA A 29 6.25 -0.71 -6.50
C ALA A 29 5.25 -1.45 -5.60
N PHE A 30 4.69 -0.78 -4.58
CA PHE A 30 3.68 -1.41 -3.73
C PHE A 30 2.38 -1.70 -4.49
N SER A 31 1.94 -0.79 -5.35
CA SER A 31 0.75 -1.01 -6.17
C SER A 31 0.92 -2.22 -7.08
N GLN A 32 2.09 -2.36 -7.73
CA GLN A 32 2.40 -3.53 -8.56
C GLN A 32 2.41 -4.81 -7.74
N TYR A 33 3.06 -4.82 -6.58
CA TYR A 33 3.05 -5.97 -5.65
C TYR A 33 1.61 -6.42 -5.31
N LEU A 34 0.72 -5.47 -4.97
CA LEU A 34 -0.67 -5.78 -4.65
C LEU A 34 -1.43 -6.39 -5.83
N THR A 35 -1.20 -5.89 -7.04
CA THR A 35 -1.91 -6.35 -8.25
C THR A 35 -1.37 -7.68 -8.77
N GLU A 36 -0.05 -7.84 -8.85
CA GLU A 36 0.60 -9.03 -9.41
C GLU A 36 0.38 -10.27 -8.54
N ASN A 37 0.25 -10.09 -7.22
CA ASN A 37 -0.01 -11.17 -6.27
C ASN A 37 -1.50 -11.39 -5.97
N ASN A 38 -2.42 -10.75 -6.72
CA ASN A 38 -3.86 -10.81 -6.49
C ASN A 38 -4.28 -10.49 -5.04
N LEU A 39 -3.55 -9.58 -4.39
CA LEU A 39 -3.78 -9.19 -2.99
C LEU A 39 -4.84 -8.09 -2.86
N CYS A 40 -5.33 -7.60 -3.99
CA CYS A 40 -6.42 -6.64 -4.08
C CYS A 40 -7.24 -6.91 -5.35
N SER A 41 -8.49 -6.47 -5.37
CA SER A 41 -9.31 -6.48 -6.59
C SER A 41 -9.04 -5.27 -7.48
N ARG A 42 -8.54 -4.18 -6.90
CA ARG A 42 -8.18 -2.94 -7.60
C ARG A 42 -7.24 -2.10 -6.73
N ALA A 43 -6.31 -1.42 -7.35
CA ALA A 43 -5.46 -0.40 -6.73
C ALA A 43 -5.31 0.82 -7.67
N ILE A 44 -5.28 2.03 -7.10
CA ILE A 44 -5.05 3.28 -7.82
C ILE A 44 -4.11 4.17 -6.99
N ILE A 45 -3.03 4.61 -7.61
CA ILE A 45 -2.13 5.62 -7.03
C ILE A 45 -2.70 7.01 -7.31
N ARG A 46 -2.70 7.88 -6.30
CA ARG A 46 -3.13 9.27 -6.42
C ARG A 46 -2.35 10.18 -5.47
N ARG A 47 -2.46 11.49 -5.67
CA ARG A 47 -2.04 12.46 -4.65
C ARG A 47 -2.81 12.20 -3.37
N SER A 48 -2.12 12.33 -2.23
CA SER A 48 -2.73 12.06 -0.95
C SER A 48 -3.91 12.99 -0.70
N GLN A 49 -5.01 12.42 -0.21
CA GLN A 49 -6.24 13.15 0.15
C GLN A 49 -6.65 12.84 1.58
N ARG A 50 -6.45 11.60 2.02
CA ARG A 50 -6.83 11.13 3.37
C ARG A 50 -5.64 11.01 4.30
N LEU A 51 -4.45 10.75 3.77
CA LEU A 51 -3.23 10.57 4.55
C LEU A 51 -2.38 11.85 4.43
N SER A 52 -2.80 12.92 5.12
CA SER A 52 -2.22 14.27 4.98
C SER A 52 -0.72 14.38 5.22
N LEU A 53 -0.12 13.39 5.88
CA LEU A 53 1.33 13.32 6.15
C LEU A 53 2.12 12.69 4.99
N CYS A 54 1.46 12.32 3.90
CA CYS A 54 2.07 11.68 2.73
C CYS A 54 1.81 12.48 1.45
N ASN A 55 2.72 12.38 0.47
CA ASN A 55 2.54 13.00 -0.85
C ASN A 55 1.60 12.20 -1.77
N TYR A 56 1.65 10.87 -1.63
CA TYR A 56 0.91 9.92 -2.44
C TYR A 56 0.15 8.95 -1.56
N GLU A 57 -0.97 8.45 -2.07
CA GLU A 57 -1.70 7.35 -1.46
C GLU A 57 -2.16 6.34 -2.52
N ILE A 58 -2.20 5.08 -2.14
CA ILE A 58 -2.81 4.02 -2.93
C ILE A 58 -4.18 3.73 -2.34
N LYS A 59 -5.22 4.00 -3.13
CA LYS A 59 -6.58 3.57 -2.82
C LYS A 59 -6.78 2.16 -3.37
N SER A 60 -7.06 1.21 -2.48
CA SER A 60 -7.15 -0.21 -2.83
C SER A 60 -8.42 -0.86 -2.30
N TRP A 61 -8.96 -1.82 -3.04
CA TRP A 61 -10.17 -2.57 -2.72
C TRP A 61 -9.87 -4.06 -2.59
N GLY A 62 -10.66 -4.78 -1.79
CA GLY A 62 -10.53 -6.22 -1.63
C GLY A 62 -9.22 -6.68 -0.94
N VAL A 63 -8.50 -5.77 -0.29
CA VAL A 63 -7.26 -6.14 0.43
C VAL A 63 -7.61 -7.01 1.62
N GLY A 64 -6.96 -8.17 1.74
CA GLY A 64 -7.12 -9.11 2.85
C GLY A 64 -6.48 -8.61 4.16
N SER A 65 -7.02 -9.03 5.31
CA SER A 65 -6.56 -8.53 6.62
C SER A 65 -5.13 -8.95 6.94
N ALA A 66 -4.67 -10.08 6.41
CA ALA A 66 -3.29 -10.55 6.57
C ALA A 66 -2.26 -9.51 6.10
N ILE A 67 -2.51 -8.82 4.98
CA ILE A 67 -1.61 -7.77 4.48
C ILE A 67 -1.57 -6.57 5.42
N LEU A 68 -2.72 -6.16 5.97
CA LEU A 68 -2.75 -5.05 6.92
C LEU A 68 -2.00 -5.37 8.20
N VAL A 69 -2.16 -6.59 8.73
CA VAL A 69 -1.45 -7.06 9.92
C VAL A 69 0.07 -7.07 9.67
N ARG A 70 0.51 -7.56 8.50
CA ARG A 70 1.94 -7.53 8.13
C ARG A 70 2.49 -6.10 8.08
N ILE A 71 1.75 -5.15 7.51
CA ILE A 71 2.12 -3.72 7.49
C ILE A 71 2.22 -3.13 8.88
N LEU A 72 1.21 -3.34 9.73
CA LEU A 72 1.18 -2.80 11.08
C LEU A 72 2.29 -3.37 11.96
N ASN A 73 2.62 -4.66 11.76
CA ASN A 73 3.68 -5.34 12.50
C ASN A 73 5.08 -5.13 11.89
N GLN A 74 5.21 -4.34 10.82
CA GLN A 74 6.47 -4.13 10.09
C GLN A 74 7.13 -5.45 9.62
N GLN A 75 6.31 -6.46 9.31
CA GLN A 75 6.78 -7.79 8.93
C GLN A 75 6.90 -7.91 7.40
N ASP A 76 8.10 -8.22 6.92
CA ASP A 76 8.43 -8.74 5.58
C ASP A 76 7.57 -8.21 4.44
N LEU A 77 7.39 -6.88 4.38
CA LEU A 77 6.93 -6.30 3.13
C LEU A 77 8.15 -6.19 2.23
N PRO A 78 8.13 -6.78 1.03
CA PRO A 78 9.26 -6.68 0.09
C PRO A 78 9.54 -5.24 -0.37
N LEU A 79 8.78 -4.25 0.10
CA LEU A 79 8.96 -2.80 -0.11
C LEU A 79 10.38 -2.29 0.16
N ILE A 80 11.05 -2.74 1.22
CA ILE A 80 12.43 -2.30 1.52
C ILE A 80 13.43 -2.87 0.50
N ASN A 81 13.10 -3.98 -0.16
CA ASN A 81 13.98 -4.65 -1.11
C ASN A 81 13.73 -4.21 -2.56
N PHE A 82 12.55 -3.67 -2.91
CA PHE A 82 12.26 -3.25 -4.29
C PHE A 82 12.97 -1.96 -4.71
N VAL A 83 13.29 -1.05 -3.78
CA VAL A 83 13.98 0.22 -4.10
C VAL A 83 15.51 0.01 -4.19
N ASN A 84 16.06 -0.97 -3.47
CA ASN A 84 17.50 -1.23 -3.42
C ASN A 84 18.02 -2.12 -4.55
N GLN A 85 17.15 -2.71 -5.37
CA GLN A 85 17.56 -3.58 -6.48
C GLN A 85 17.88 -2.83 -7.79
N GLU A 86 17.56 -1.53 -7.90
CA GLU A 86 17.95 -0.72 -9.08
C GLU A 86 19.34 -0.05 -8.96
N GLN A 87 20.06 -0.22 -7.84
CA GLN A 87 21.42 0.34 -7.66
C GLN A 87 22.57 -0.68 -7.78
N GLN A 88 22.29 -1.95 -8.12
CA GLN A 88 23.34 -2.94 -8.39
C GLN A 88 23.24 -3.49 -9.81
N VAL A 89 23.48 -2.62 -10.79
CA VAL A 89 24.04 -3.04 -12.07
C VAL A 89 25.18 -2.08 -12.38
N SER A 90 26.40 -2.49 -12.03
CA SER A 90 27.65 -1.94 -12.53
C SER A 90 28.28 -2.92 -13.49
#